data_AF-A0A0N5D0D7-F1
#
_entry.id   AF-A0A0N5D0D7-F1
#
_cell.length_a   1.000
_cell.length_b   1.000
_cell.length_c   1.000
_cell.angle_alpha   90.00
_cell.angle_beta   90.00
_cell.angle_gamma   90.00
#
_symmetry.space_group_name_H-M   'P 1'
#
loop_
_entity.id
_entity.type
_entity.pdbx_description
1 polymer ?
#
loop_
_entity_poly.entity_id
_entity_poly.type
_entity_poly.pdbx_seq_one_letter_code
_entity_poly.pdbx_strand_id
1 'polypeptide(L)'
;MLHLRTKKKSNVKKRKKDALASVKRNQRLAYSAQKNAATRQLSCVSANRPSNRRLAHSIKASLRNIEQSGSEVQKDQEKQDRAVQELVDHLKSIAPFNKRWQVIETINQGTYGVVFSVRDVVTKVYGVIKVAKSMANEAGNVSAEWEGFILETMFKRSETASIVRLLDKGMLADQHGEGMEFVVLEKAAVPVKDFIYEVDGVYRKYRAANISLQMLKGIYDLHSQGLLHRDLKPDNMGLISREQPIALLFDLGMARMYTDGESDIRPPRTCCPFRGTPEWASGHAQKGREQTRYDDLIAWLYVTCELFANEREPTQPLPWTYRSNTMAHKYLKSIYCPARYLLKRVPVQFFAVNAYLQTGKKLH
;
A
#
# COMPACT_ATOMS: atom_id res chain seq x y z
N MET A 1 -16.58 -53.60 0.55
CA MET A 1 -16.89 -52.48 -0.39
C MET A 1 -17.19 -51.11 0.26
N LEU A 2 -17.70 -51.03 1.50
CA LEU A 2 -18.05 -49.75 2.15
C LEU A 2 -16.85 -48.85 2.51
N HIS A 3 -15.68 -49.41 2.80
CA HIS A 3 -14.47 -48.68 3.22
C HIS A 3 -13.75 -47.92 2.09
N LEU A 4 -13.96 -48.30 0.82
CA LEU A 4 -13.39 -47.63 -0.36
C LEU A 4 -14.24 -46.43 -0.82
N ARG A 5 -15.57 -46.47 -0.57
CA ARG A 5 -16.49 -45.36 -0.90
C ARG A 5 -16.32 -44.17 0.04
N THR A 6 -15.98 -44.39 1.31
CA THR A 6 -15.73 -43.31 2.29
C THR A 6 -14.41 -42.58 2.01
N LYS A 7 -13.32 -43.30 1.68
CA LYS A 7 -12.04 -42.69 1.24
C LYS A 7 -12.18 -41.87 -0.04
N LYS A 8 -12.90 -42.36 -1.06
CA LYS A 8 -13.19 -41.59 -2.30
C LYS A 8 -14.00 -40.30 -2.01
N LYS A 9 -15.06 -40.37 -1.19
CA LYS A 9 -15.84 -39.17 -0.81
C LYS A 9 -15.02 -38.16 0.01
N SER A 10 -14.12 -38.61 0.88
CA SER A 10 -13.21 -37.73 1.65
C SER A 10 -12.17 -37.02 0.76
N ASN A 11 -11.61 -37.71 -0.24
CA ASN A 11 -10.66 -37.14 -1.19
C ASN A 11 -11.31 -36.14 -2.15
N VAL A 12 -12.56 -36.37 -2.57
CA VAL A 12 -13.31 -35.42 -3.41
C VAL A 12 -13.68 -34.16 -2.61
N LYS A 13 -14.09 -34.29 -1.34
CA LYS A 13 -14.33 -33.14 -0.46
C LYS A 13 -13.05 -32.33 -0.21
N LYS A 14 -11.91 -33.00 -0.01
CA LYS A 14 -10.60 -32.35 0.14
C LYS A 14 -10.18 -31.59 -1.12
N ARG A 15 -10.26 -32.23 -2.30
CA ARG A 15 -9.99 -31.60 -3.59
C ARG A 15 -10.90 -30.40 -3.89
N LYS A 16 -12.19 -30.48 -3.58
CA LYS A 16 -13.11 -29.33 -3.73
C LYS A 16 -12.75 -28.18 -2.77
N LYS A 17 -12.35 -28.49 -1.53
CA LYS A 17 -11.94 -27.49 -0.54
C LYS A 17 -10.62 -26.80 -0.95
N ASP A 18 -9.67 -27.57 -1.50
CA ASP A 18 -8.40 -27.07 -2.02
C ASP A 18 -8.60 -26.22 -3.28
N ALA A 19 -9.50 -26.62 -4.17
CA ALA A 19 -9.90 -25.84 -5.34
C ALA A 19 -10.58 -24.52 -4.96
N LEU A 20 -11.51 -24.54 -3.99
CA LEU A 20 -12.18 -23.33 -3.48
C LEU A 20 -11.19 -22.38 -2.79
N ALA A 21 -10.21 -22.92 -2.07
CA ALA A 21 -9.13 -22.15 -1.44
C ALA A 21 -8.19 -21.54 -2.49
N SER A 22 -7.92 -22.26 -3.58
CA SER A 22 -7.14 -21.78 -4.73
C SER A 22 -7.84 -20.64 -5.46
N VAL A 23 -9.16 -20.76 -5.70
CA VAL A 23 -9.97 -19.71 -6.33
C VAL A 23 -10.02 -18.46 -5.45
N LYS A 24 -10.33 -18.59 -4.15
CA LYS A 24 -10.32 -17.45 -3.21
C LYS A 24 -8.94 -16.80 -3.10
N ARG A 25 -7.87 -17.58 -3.25
CA ARG A 25 -6.50 -17.07 -3.27
C ARG A 25 -6.18 -16.33 -4.56
N ASN A 26 -6.55 -16.86 -5.72
CA ASN A 26 -6.34 -16.18 -7.00
C ASN A 26 -7.15 -14.89 -7.09
N GLN A 27 -8.36 -14.86 -6.53
CA GLN A 27 -9.13 -13.63 -6.33
C GLN A 27 -8.40 -12.64 -5.42
N ARG A 28 -7.80 -13.08 -4.30
CA ARG A 28 -6.99 -12.21 -3.42
C ARG A 28 -5.70 -11.71 -4.08
N LEU A 29 -5.06 -12.53 -4.92
CA LEU A 29 -3.85 -12.14 -5.65
C LEU A 29 -4.18 -11.19 -6.80
N ALA A 30 -5.28 -11.41 -7.51
CA ALA A 30 -5.81 -10.49 -8.52
C ALA A 30 -6.24 -9.17 -7.87
N TYR A 31 -6.94 -9.22 -6.73
CA TYR A 31 -7.30 -8.05 -5.93
C TYR A 31 -6.06 -7.33 -5.38
N SER A 32 -5.04 -8.04 -4.91
CA SER A 32 -3.78 -7.44 -4.47
C SER A 32 -2.99 -6.88 -5.65
N ALA A 33 -3.04 -7.48 -6.84
CA ALA A 33 -2.38 -6.97 -8.04
C ALA A 33 -3.11 -5.74 -8.61
N GLN A 34 -4.44 -5.72 -8.59
CA GLN A 34 -5.27 -4.56 -8.90
C GLN A 34 -5.08 -3.46 -7.87
N LYS A 35 -5.04 -3.79 -6.56
CA LYS A 35 -4.71 -2.85 -5.49
C LYS A 35 -3.28 -2.33 -5.64
N ASN A 36 -2.31 -3.16 -6.03
CA ASN A 36 -0.93 -2.70 -6.27
C ASN A 36 -0.82 -1.84 -7.54
N ALA A 37 -1.59 -2.11 -8.60
CA ALA A 37 -1.66 -1.26 -9.78
C ALA A 37 -2.35 0.08 -9.49
N ALA A 38 -3.46 0.04 -8.73
CA ALA A 38 -4.14 1.22 -8.22
C ALA A 38 -3.25 1.99 -7.26
N THR A 39 -2.54 1.35 -6.31
CA THR A 39 -1.63 2.03 -5.39
C THR A 39 -0.36 2.52 -6.06
N ARG A 40 0.18 1.85 -7.07
CA ARG A 40 1.26 2.40 -7.92
C ARG A 40 0.85 3.72 -8.56
N GLN A 41 -0.44 3.87 -8.87
CA GLN A 41 -1.01 5.10 -9.39
C GLN A 41 -1.55 6.03 -8.28
N LEU A 42 -1.81 5.56 -7.05
CA LEU A 42 -2.11 6.40 -5.87
C LEU A 42 -0.84 6.92 -5.20
N SER A 43 0.33 6.31 -5.47
CA SER A 43 1.62 6.90 -5.20
C SER A 43 1.60 8.27 -5.87
N CYS A 44 1.99 9.31 -5.14
CA CYS A 44 1.79 10.71 -5.50
C CYS A 44 2.55 11.17 -6.76
N VAL A 45 2.99 10.23 -7.61
CA VAL A 45 3.84 10.44 -8.77
C VAL A 45 3.23 9.74 -9.99
N SER A 46 3.01 10.51 -11.05
CA SER A 46 2.57 10.06 -12.36
C SER A 46 3.55 9.00 -12.91
N ALA A 47 3.09 7.75 -13.05
CA ALA A 47 3.86 6.69 -13.69
C ALA A 47 3.52 6.63 -15.18
N ASN A 48 4.12 7.53 -15.97
CA ASN A 48 4.04 7.46 -17.43
C ASN A 48 5.05 6.41 -17.93
N ARG A 49 4.69 5.12 -17.91
CA ARG A 49 5.44 4.05 -18.61
C ARG A 49 4.52 2.96 -19.20
N PRO A 50 4.82 2.47 -20.42
CA PRO A 50 4.12 1.33 -21.00
C PRO A 50 4.74 0.03 -20.49
N SER A 51 4.03 -0.75 -19.69
CA SER A 51 4.38 -2.17 -19.48
C SER A 51 3.31 -2.98 -18.75
N ASN A 52 2.64 -3.88 -19.50
CA ASN A 52 2.48 -5.28 -19.10
C ASN A 52 1.78 -6.15 -20.18
N ARG A 53 2.40 -6.34 -21.36
CA ARG A 53 1.94 -7.39 -22.30
C ARG A 53 2.19 -8.82 -21.79
N ARG A 54 3.08 -9.04 -20.82
CA ARG A 54 3.38 -10.38 -20.26
C ARG A 54 2.55 -10.74 -19.03
N LEU A 55 2.12 -9.77 -18.21
CA LEU A 55 1.16 -10.00 -17.10
C LEU A 55 -0.22 -10.41 -17.65
N ALA A 56 -0.62 -9.84 -18.80
CA ALA A 56 -1.87 -10.17 -19.48
C ALA A 56 -1.91 -11.63 -19.99
N HIS A 57 -0.77 -12.21 -20.38
CA HIS A 57 -0.76 -13.52 -21.06
C HIS A 57 -0.81 -14.72 -20.10
N SER A 58 -0.20 -14.60 -18.91
CA SER A 58 -0.23 -15.67 -17.90
C SER A 58 -1.54 -15.67 -17.09
N ILE A 59 -2.13 -14.49 -16.89
CA ILE A 59 -3.44 -14.31 -16.24
C ILE A 59 -4.59 -14.72 -17.19
N LYS A 60 -4.53 -14.37 -18.49
CA LYS A 60 -5.52 -14.81 -19.50
C LYS A 60 -5.60 -16.33 -19.66
N ALA A 61 -4.51 -17.07 -19.46
CA ALA A 61 -4.52 -18.53 -19.58
C ALA A 61 -5.21 -19.23 -18.40
N SER A 62 -5.23 -18.60 -17.22
CA SER A 62 -5.84 -19.17 -16.01
C SER A 62 -7.30 -18.73 -15.77
N LEU A 63 -7.76 -17.69 -16.48
CA LEU A 63 -9.11 -17.11 -16.35
C LEU A 63 -10.16 -17.66 -17.34
N ARG A 64 -9.78 -18.51 -18.31
CA ARG A 64 -10.71 -19.08 -19.30
C ARG A 64 -11.77 -20.05 -18.74
N ASN A 65 -11.76 -20.34 -17.44
CA ASN A 65 -12.73 -21.25 -16.81
C ASN A 65 -13.69 -20.53 -15.84
N ILE A 66 -13.79 -19.20 -15.88
CA ILE A 66 -14.78 -18.41 -15.12
C ILE A 66 -15.58 -17.53 -16.09
N GLU A 67 -16.04 -18.11 -17.20
CA GLU A 67 -16.96 -17.45 -18.13
C GLU A 67 -18.33 -18.10 -17.99
N GLN A 68 -19.07 -17.73 -16.95
CA GLN A 68 -20.54 -17.88 -16.91
C GLN A 68 -21.25 -17.09 -15.78
N SER A 69 -20.60 -16.07 -15.19
CA SER A 69 -21.23 -15.15 -14.21
C SER A 69 -20.80 -13.68 -14.39
N GLY A 70 -20.28 -13.32 -15.57
CA GLY A 70 -19.54 -12.07 -15.80
C GLY A 70 -20.33 -10.86 -16.30
N SER A 71 -21.65 -10.96 -16.57
CA SER A 71 -22.41 -9.88 -17.22
C SER A 71 -22.81 -8.74 -16.28
N GLU A 72 -23.18 -9.02 -15.03
CA GLU A 72 -23.54 -7.98 -14.04
C GLU A 72 -22.29 -7.24 -13.52
N VAL A 73 -21.23 -7.98 -13.22
CA VAL A 73 -19.96 -7.41 -12.73
C VAL A 73 -19.30 -6.48 -13.76
N GLN A 74 -19.43 -6.79 -15.06
CA GLN A 74 -18.93 -5.90 -16.12
C GLN A 74 -19.75 -4.61 -16.23
N LYS A 75 -21.08 -4.69 -16.15
CA LYS A 75 -21.95 -3.51 -16.21
C LYS A 75 -21.73 -2.57 -15.02
N ASP A 76 -21.53 -3.11 -13.82
CA ASP A 76 -21.23 -2.32 -12.63
C ASP A 76 -19.88 -1.60 -12.74
N GLN A 77 -18.88 -2.26 -13.31
CA GLN A 77 -17.56 -1.66 -13.53
C GLN A 77 -17.63 -0.51 -14.55
N GLU A 78 -18.31 -0.72 -15.68
CA GLU A 78 -18.48 0.32 -16.72
C GLU A 78 -19.24 1.55 -16.20
N LYS A 79 -20.28 1.33 -15.38
CA LYS A 79 -21.03 2.41 -14.74
C LYS A 79 -20.14 3.19 -13.76
N GLN A 80 -19.30 2.50 -13.00
CA GLN A 80 -18.37 3.12 -12.06
C GLN A 80 -17.28 3.92 -12.77
N ASP A 81 -16.73 3.40 -13.88
CA ASP A 81 -15.72 4.09 -14.67
C ASP A 81 -16.30 5.36 -15.33
N ARG A 82 -17.56 5.31 -15.81
CA ARG A 82 -18.25 6.50 -16.33
C ARG A 82 -18.47 7.56 -15.27
N ALA A 83 -18.96 7.20 -14.09
CA ALA A 83 -19.16 8.15 -12.99
C ALA A 83 -17.85 8.80 -12.53
N VAL A 84 -16.74 8.05 -12.56
CA VAL A 84 -15.41 8.59 -12.28
C VAL A 84 -14.97 9.59 -13.35
N GLN A 85 -15.24 9.31 -14.63
CA GLN A 85 -14.92 10.22 -15.72
C GLN A 85 -15.74 11.52 -15.65
N GLU A 86 -17.04 11.43 -15.37
CA GLU A 86 -17.90 12.60 -15.14
C GLU A 86 -17.40 13.47 -13.99
N LEU A 87 -17.00 12.85 -12.87
CA LEU A 87 -16.40 13.55 -11.75
C LEU A 87 -15.09 14.24 -12.15
N VAL A 88 -14.25 13.59 -12.95
CA VAL A 88 -13.00 14.18 -13.47
C VAL A 88 -13.26 15.41 -14.31
N ASP A 89 -14.25 15.36 -15.18
CA ASP A 89 -14.58 16.46 -16.09
C ASP A 89 -15.23 17.62 -15.33
N HIS A 90 -16.10 17.33 -14.36
CA HIS A 90 -16.65 18.32 -13.44
C HIS A 90 -15.55 18.99 -12.61
N LEU A 91 -14.64 18.22 -12.02
CA LEU A 91 -13.55 18.77 -11.24
C LEU A 91 -12.64 19.65 -12.10
N LYS A 92 -12.40 19.31 -13.36
CA LYS A 92 -11.66 20.18 -14.29
C LYS A 92 -12.43 21.47 -14.63
N SER A 93 -13.75 21.43 -14.73
CA SER A 93 -14.57 22.59 -15.11
C SER A 93 -14.65 23.64 -14.01
N ILE A 94 -14.63 23.22 -12.74
CA ILE A 94 -14.66 24.12 -11.58
C ILE A 94 -13.26 24.56 -11.11
N ALA A 95 -12.19 24.12 -11.79
CA ALA A 95 -10.83 24.51 -11.46
C ALA A 95 -10.55 25.98 -11.85
N PRO A 96 -9.79 26.75 -11.03
CA PRO A 96 -9.15 26.33 -9.79
C PRO A 96 -10.14 26.18 -8.62
N PHE A 97 -10.10 25.03 -7.94
CA PHE A 97 -10.96 24.76 -6.78
C PHE A 97 -10.64 25.72 -5.65
N ASN A 98 -11.67 26.20 -4.94
CA ASN A 98 -11.53 27.18 -3.87
C ASN A 98 -10.69 28.40 -4.28
N LYS A 99 -10.70 28.75 -5.58
CA LYS A 99 -9.88 29.81 -6.19
C LYS A 99 -8.36 29.63 -5.97
N ARG A 100 -7.91 28.42 -5.64
CA ARG A 100 -6.53 28.13 -5.23
C ARG A 100 -5.89 26.99 -6.01
N TRP A 101 -6.58 25.87 -6.21
CA TRP A 101 -5.97 24.65 -6.72
C TRP A 101 -6.29 24.42 -8.19
N GLN A 102 -5.32 24.69 -9.08
CA GLN A 102 -5.44 24.40 -10.50
C GLN A 102 -5.18 22.90 -10.76
N VAL A 103 -6.10 22.22 -11.44
CA VAL A 103 -5.88 20.84 -11.92
C VAL A 103 -4.83 20.83 -13.02
N ILE A 104 -3.86 19.92 -12.92
CA ILE A 104 -2.84 19.67 -13.94
C ILE A 104 -3.12 18.36 -14.68
N GLU A 105 -3.14 17.24 -13.95
CA GLU A 105 -3.28 15.90 -14.52
C GLU A 105 -4.06 14.99 -13.57
N THR A 106 -4.78 14.02 -14.13
CA THR A 106 -5.39 12.93 -13.34
C THR A 106 -4.34 11.87 -13.08
N ILE A 107 -4.05 11.55 -11.81
CA ILE A 107 -3.03 10.58 -11.42
C ILE A 107 -3.65 9.18 -11.24
N ASN A 108 -4.79 9.10 -10.54
CA ASN A 108 -5.48 7.84 -10.29
C ASN A 108 -7.00 7.94 -10.38
N GLN A 109 -7.59 6.85 -10.84
CA GLN A 109 -9.02 6.56 -10.78
C GLN A 109 -9.15 5.18 -10.13
N GLY A 110 -9.59 5.12 -8.86
CA GLY A 110 -9.48 3.89 -8.06
C GLY A 110 -10.68 3.61 -7.16
N THR A 111 -10.56 2.51 -6.41
CA THR A 111 -11.59 2.06 -5.44
C THR A 111 -11.78 3.04 -4.29
N TYR A 112 -10.74 3.81 -3.95
CA TYR A 112 -10.70 4.73 -2.80
C TYR A 112 -10.97 6.20 -3.16
N GLY A 113 -11.25 6.51 -4.43
CA GLY A 113 -11.46 7.89 -4.88
C GLY A 113 -10.80 8.21 -6.22
N VAL A 114 -10.85 9.49 -6.58
CA VAL A 114 -10.12 10.05 -7.72
C VAL A 114 -9.01 10.95 -7.20
N VAL A 115 -7.83 10.84 -7.81
CA VAL A 115 -6.64 11.57 -7.39
C VAL A 115 -6.10 12.40 -8.55
N PHE A 116 -5.86 13.69 -8.31
CA PHE A 116 -5.32 14.62 -9.31
C PHE A 116 -4.04 15.28 -8.81
N SER A 117 -3.13 15.59 -9.73
CA SER A 117 -2.07 16.57 -9.48
C SER A 117 -2.68 17.95 -9.60
N VAL A 118 -2.40 18.79 -8.61
CA VAL A 118 -2.82 20.19 -8.59
C VAL A 118 -1.63 21.11 -8.38
N ARG A 119 -1.79 22.39 -8.72
CA ARG A 119 -0.85 23.46 -8.41
C ARG A 119 -1.57 24.60 -7.73
N ASP A 120 -1.03 25.05 -6.61
CA ASP A 120 -1.50 26.26 -5.96
C ASP A 120 -1.23 27.47 -6.87
N VAL A 121 -2.27 28.21 -7.26
CA VAL A 121 -2.14 29.35 -8.17
C VAL A 121 -1.39 30.52 -7.53
N VAL A 122 -1.36 30.60 -6.20
CA VAL A 122 -0.68 31.64 -5.42
C VAL A 122 0.75 31.21 -5.12
N THR A 123 0.92 30.12 -4.36
CA THR A 123 2.25 29.70 -3.86
C THR A 123 3.06 28.93 -4.89
N LYS A 124 2.44 28.50 -6.00
CA LYS A 124 3.02 27.63 -7.04
C LYS A 124 3.43 26.24 -6.56
N VAL A 125 3.15 25.89 -5.31
CA VAL A 125 3.39 24.56 -4.72
C VAL A 125 2.56 23.51 -5.45
N TYR A 126 3.16 22.36 -5.72
CA TYR A 126 2.48 21.21 -6.29
C TYR A 126 1.87 20.35 -5.19
N GLY A 127 0.62 19.95 -5.40
CA GLY A 127 -0.12 19.09 -4.49
C GLY A 127 -0.76 17.91 -5.22
N VAL A 128 -1.28 16.99 -4.42
CA VAL A 128 -2.12 15.89 -4.86
C VAL A 128 -3.45 15.99 -4.12
N ILE A 129 -4.53 16.17 -4.87
CA ILE A 129 -5.88 16.17 -4.30
C ILE A 129 -6.45 14.76 -4.35
N LYS A 130 -6.96 14.28 -3.23
CA LYS A 130 -7.70 13.02 -3.10
C LYS A 130 -9.14 13.38 -2.75
N VAL A 131 -10.06 13.00 -3.62
CA VAL A 131 -11.50 13.26 -3.45
C VAL A 131 -12.20 11.94 -3.09
N ALA A 132 -12.94 11.94 -1.98
CA ALA A 132 -13.73 10.80 -1.56
C ALA A 132 -14.96 10.61 -2.49
N LYS A 133 -15.30 9.36 -2.82
CA LYS A 133 -16.51 9.05 -3.61
C LYS A 133 -17.73 9.15 -2.70
N SER A 134 -18.62 10.13 -2.95
CA SER A 134 -19.99 10.37 -2.44
C SER A 134 -20.37 9.79 -1.05
N MET A 135 -21.17 10.53 -0.29
CA MET A 135 -21.63 10.18 1.07
C MET A 135 -22.30 8.80 1.20
N ALA A 136 -22.71 8.14 0.10
CA ALA A 136 -23.34 6.82 0.11
C ALA A 136 -22.40 5.64 0.49
N ASN A 137 -21.06 5.81 0.47
CA ASN A 137 -20.10 4.76 0.83
C ASN A 137 -19.39 5.07 2.18
N GLU A 138 -20.09 4.84 3.30
CA GLU A 138 -19.64 5.13 4.67
C GLU A 138 -18.21 4.62 4.97
N ALA A 139 -17.86 3.40 4.55
CA ALA A 139 -16.57 2.81 4.88
C ALA A 139 -15.36 3.47 4.17
N GLY A 140 -15.57 4.10 3.01
CA GLY A 140 -14.54 4.82 2.27
C GLY A 140 -14.27 6.20 2.88
N ASN A 141 -15.33 6.88 3.30
CA ASN A 141 -15.27 8.22 3.88
C ASN A 141 -14.57 8.21 5.24
N VAL A 142 -14.91 7.25 6.11
CA VAL A 142 -14.24 7.08 7.42
C VAL A 142 -12.71 6.91 7.27
N SER A 143 -12.24 6.28 6.19
CA SER A 143 -10.80 6.13 5.95
C SER A 143 -10.11 7.43 5.54
N ALA A 144 -10.81 8.31 4.82
CA ALA A 144 -10.27 9.59 4.36
C ALA A 144 -10.29 10.64 5.49
N GLU A 145 -11.37 10.71 6.25
CA GLU A 145 -11.48 11.54 7.47
C GLU A 145 -10.36 11.18 8.46
N TRP A 146 -10.17 9.89 8.70
CA TRP A 146 -9.12 9.37 9.59
C TRP A 146 -7.72 9.73 9.10
N GLU A 147 -7.46 9.60 7.80
CA GLU A 147 -6.20 10.00 7.20
C GLU A 147 -5.95 11.50 7.34
N GLY A 148 -6.95 12.35 7.05
CA GLY A 148 -6.87 13.79 7.23
C GLY A 148 -6.59 14.20 8.67
N PHE A 149 -7.27 13.57 9.63
CA PHE A 149 -7.04 13.78 11.07
C PHE A 149 -5.61 13.43 11.50
N ILE A 150 -5.10 12.28 11.05
CA ILE A 150 -3.72 11.88 11.36
C ILE A 150 -2.73 12.88 10.77
N LEU A 151 -2.87 13.24 9.49
CA LEU A 151 -1.93 14.13 8.82
C LEU A 151 -1.90 15.51 9.46
N GLU A 152 -3.07 16.04 9.86
CA GLU A 152 -3.16 17.28 10.61
C GLU A 152 -2.48 17.18 11.98
N THR A 153 -2.68 16.06 12.69
CA THR A 153 -2.04 15.81 13.99
C THR A 153 -0.52 15.72 13.86
N MET A 154 -0.03 14.99 12.84
CA MET A 154 1.41 14.85 12.58
C MET A 154 2.05 16.19 12.27
N PHE A 155 1.41 16.99 11.39
CA PHE A 155 1.92 18.30 11.01
C PHE A 155 1.99 19.26 12.21
N LYS A 156 0.93 19.33 13.03
CA LYS A 156 0.87 20.18 14.23
C LYS A 156 1.91 19.82 15.28
N ARG A 157 2.27 18.53 15.39
CA ARG A 157 3.18 18.04 16.44
C ARG A 157 4.64 17.98 15.99
N SER A 158 4.90 17.86 14.68
CA SER A 158 6.25 17.77 14.14
C SER A 158 6.29 18.20 12.68
N GLU A 159 6.67 19.46 12.43
CA GLU A 159 6.86 19.99 11.08
C GLU A 159 7.97 19.27 10.29
N THR A 160 8.95 18.70 11.01
CA THR A 160 10.08 17.95 10.42
C THR A 160 9.80 16.45 10.27
N ALA A 161 8.55 16.01 10.46
CA ALA A 161 8.21 14.60 10.34
C ALA A 161 8.44 14.12 8.90
N SER A 162 8.98 12.91 8.73
CA SER A 162 9.15 12.29 7.40
C SER A 162 7.85 11.69 6.87
N ILE A 163 6.75 12.44 7.01
CA ILE A 163 5.38 12.10 6.62
C ILE A 163 4.89 13.20 5.68
N VAL A 164 4.09 12.84 4.69
CA VAL A 164 3.50 13.83 3.77
C VAL A 164 2.70 14.89 4.50
N ARG A 165 2.81 16.13 4.03
CA ARG A 165 2.10 17.26 4.63
C ARG A 165 0.70 17.40 4.05
N LEU A 166 -0.27 17.67 4.91
CA LEU A 166 -1.59 18.14 4.53
C LEU A 166 -1.50 19.63 4.19
N LEU A 167 -1.83 20.00 2.94
CA LEU A 167 -1.81 21.38 2.45
C LEU A 167 -3.18 22.05 2.53
N ASP A 168 -4.25 21.26 2.36
CA ASP A 168 -5.62 21.75 2.41
C ASP A 168 -6.60 20.60 2.65
N LYS A 169 -7.80 20.92 3.13
CA LYS A 169 -8.93 19.98 3.23
C LYS A 169 -10.25 20.75 3.18
N GLY A 170 -11.31 20.11 2.70
CA GLY A 170 -12.62 20.73 2.71
C GLY A 170 -13.67 19.92 1.96
N MET A 171 -14.73 20.63 1.55
CA MET A 171 -15.84 20.07 0.77
C MET A 171 -15.85 20.65 -0.64
N LEU A 172 -16.19 19.82 -1.62
CA LEU A 172 -16.52 20.19 -2.99
C LEU A 172 -17.92 19.67 -3.32
N ALA A 173 -18.60 20.31 -4.27
CA ALA A 173 -19.82 19.77 -4.85
C ALA A 173 -19.46 18.86 -6.02
N ASP A 174 -20.10 17.70 -6.13
CA ASP A 174 -20.00 16.83 -7.31
C ASP A 174 -20.87 17.35 -8.47
N GLN A 175 -20.91 16.61 -9.57
CA GLN A 175 -21.71 16.98 -10.74
C GLN A 175 -23.23 17.00 -10.48
N HIS A 176 -23.68 16.44 -9.36
CA HIS A 176 -25.08 16.42 -8.91
C HIS A 176 -25.36 17.41 -7.77
N GLY A 177 -24.34 18.15 -7.32
CA GLY A 177 -24.44 19.06 -6.19
C GLY A 177 -24.27 18.39 -4.82
N GLU A 178 -23.92 17.11 -4.75
CA GLU A 178 -23.64 16.41 -3.50
C GLU A 178 -22.28 16.81 -2.94
N GLY A 179 -22.18 16.92 -1.61
CA GLY A 179 -20.93 17.21 -0.93
C GLY A 179 -19.94 16.04 -0.99
N MET A 180 -18.71 16.33 -1.40
CA MET A 180 -17.58 15.41 -1.39
C MET A 180 -16.44 16.02 -0.60
N GLU A 181 -15.89 15.24 0.33
CA GLU A 181 -14.66 15.62 1.01
C GLU A 181 -13.45 15.51 0.08
N PHE A 182 -12.53 16.46 0.24
CA PHE A 182 -11.22 16.38 -0.36
C PHE A 182 -10.12 16.70 0.65
N VAL A 183 -8.95 16.13 0.39
CA VAL A 183 -7.69 16.51 1.03
C VAL A 183 -6.67 16.81 -0.06
N VAL A 184 -5.86 17.85 0.15
CA VAL A 184 -4.72 18.18 -0.70
C VAL A 184 -3.45 17.87 0.09
N LEU A 185 -2.63 17.00 -0.45
CA LEU A 185 -1.37 16.57 0.13
C LEU A 185 -0.19 17.16 -0.65
N GLU A 186 0.94 17.32 0.00
CA GLU A 186 2.18 17.67 -0.70
C GLU A 186 2.53 16.61 -1.76
N LYS A 187 2.82 17.06 -2.99
CA LYS A 187 3.23 16.14 -4.06
C LYS A 187 4.70 15.79 -3.93
N ALA A 188 5.00 14.52 -3.71
CA ALA A 188 6.35 14.02 -3.93
C ALA A 188 6.67 14.02 -5.43
N ALA A 189 7.87 14.46 -5.80
CA ALA A 189 8.27 14.58 -7.20
C ALA A 189 8.81 13.27 -7.79
N VAL A 190 9.36 12.37 -6.95
CA VAL A 190 10.10 11.20 -7.43
C VAL A 190 9.72 9.94 -6.64
N PRO A 191 9.33 8.83 -7.29
CA PRO A 191 9.18 7.56 -6.60
C PRO A 191 10.54 7.08 -6.10
N VAL A 192 10.60 6.55 -4.88
CA VAL A 192 11.88 6.12 -4.29
C VAL A 192 12.60 5.06 -5.13
N LYS A 193 11.85 4.14 -5.77
CA LYS A 193 12.42 3.10 -6.62
C LYS A 193 13.07 3.66 -7.88
N ASP A 194 12.47 4.70 -8.47
CA ASP A 194 13.05 5.34 -9.65
C ASP A 194 14.37 6.01 -9.30
N PHE A 195 14.40 6.78 -8.21
CA PHE A 195 15.65 7.37 -7.72
C PHE A 195 16.71 6.32 -7.37
N ILE A 196 16.36 5.24 -6.68
CA ILE A 196 17.35 4.21 -6.30
C ILE A 196 17.89 3.48 -7.54
N TYR A 197 17.04 3.13 -8.50
CA TYR A 197 17.41 2.33 -9.66
C TYR A 197 17.92 3.12 -10.87
N GLU A 198 17.95 4.45 -10.80
CA GLU A 198 18.66 5.32 -11.75
C GLU A 198 20.18 5.07 -11.76
N VAL A 199 20.73 4.53 -10.68
CA VAL A 199 22.17 4.21 -10.54
C VAL A 199 22.37 2.72 -10.26
N ASP A 200 23.60 2.25 -10.45
CA ASP A 200 24.01 0.85 -10.28
C ASP A 200 25.06 0.68 -9.18
N GLY A 201 25.38 -0.58 -8.87
CA GLY A 201 26.51 -0.95 -8.02
C GLY A 201 26.44 -0.38 -6.60
N VAL A 202 27.56 0.18 -6.14
CA VAL A 202 27.70 0.70 -4.77
C VAL A 202 26.80 1.92 -4.54
N TYR A 203 26.63 2.79 -5.53
CA TYR A 203 25.77 3.97 -5.42
C TYR A 203 24.30 3.60 -5.25
N ARG A 204 23.82 2.55 -5.91
CA ARG A 204 22.47 2.02 -5.68
C ARG A 204 22.29 1.58 -4.23
N LYS A 205 23.24 0.81 -3.70
CA LYS A 205 23.21 0.33 -2.32
C LYS A 205 23.23 1.48 -1.31
N TYR A 206 24.00 2.53 -1.61
CA TYR A 206 24.02 3.76 -0.81
C TYR A 206 22.66 4.48 -0.82
N ARG A 207 22.06 4.68 -2.00
CA ARG A 207 20.69 5.25 -2.10
C ARG A 207 19.68 4.40 -1.35
N ALA A 208 19.71 3.07 -1.52
CA ALA A 208 18.81 2.16 -0.81
C ALA A 208 18.99 2.24 0.71
N ALA A 209 20.21 2.27 1.23
CA ALA A 209 20.49 2.44 2.66
C ALA A 209 19.92 3.75 3.21
N ASN A 210 20.18 4.87 2.52
CA ASN A 210 19.70 6.19 2.94
C ASN A 210 18.18 6.28 2.93
N ILE A 211 17.52 5.78 1.89
CA ILE A 211 16.06 5.75 1.82
C ILE A 211 15.48 4.85 2.91
N SER A 212 16.08 3.69 3.18
CA SER A 212 15.67 2.83 4.28
C SER A 212 15.81 3.50 5.64
N LEU A 213 16.87 4.29 5.86
CA LEU A 213 17.03 5.07 7.09
C LEU A 213 15.95 6.14 7.25
N GLN A 214 15.63 6.86 6.18
CA GLN A 214 14.57 7.86 6.18
C GLN A 214 13.17 7.24 6.38
N MET A 215 12.91 6.07 5.79
CA MET A 215 11.70 5.29 6.07
C MET A 215 11.60 4.94 7.56
N LEU A 216 12.70 4.53 8.19
CA LEU A 216 12.73 4.24 9.63
C LEU A 216 12.46 5.48 10.47
N LYS A 217 12.95 6.65 10.05
CA LYS A 217 12.64 7.94 10.67
C LYS A 217 11.14 8.26 10.58
N GLY A 218 10.51 8.08 9.42
CA GLY A 218 9.05 8.27 9.28
C GLY A 218 8.24 7.30 10.15
N ILE A 219 8.68 6.05 10.26
CA ILE A 219 8.07 5.06 11.18
C ILE A 219 8.21 5.52 12.63
N TYR A 220 9.40 5.99 13.02
CA TYR A 220 9.64 6.55 14.35
C TYR A 220 8.72 7.73 14.63
N ASP A 221 8.56 8.66 13.67
CA ASP A 221 7.69 9.83 13.82
C ASP A 221 6.25 9.40 14.07
N LEU A 222 5.70 8.44 13.30
CA LEU A 222 4.36 7.88 13.55
C LEU A 222 4.26 7.20 14.91
N HIS A 223 5.24 6.35 15.25
CA HIS A 223 5.22 5.56 16.47
C HIS A 223 5.32 6.44 17.71
N SER A 224 6.07 7.54 17.65
CA SER A 224 6.18 8.54 18.71
C SER A 224 4.85 9.24 19.01
N GLN A 225 3.93 9.26 18.04
CA GLN A 225 2.58 9.80 18.16
C GLN A 225 1.53 8.72 18.47
N GLY A 226 1.95 7.51 18.83
CA GLY A 226 1.03 6.42 19.18
C GLY A 226 0.34 5.77 17.97
N LEU A 227 0.84 6.02 16.75
CA LEU A 227 0.26 5.53 15.50
C LEU A 227 1.10 4.42 14.86
N LEU A 228 0.44 3.45 14.22
CA LEU A 228 1.03 2.46 13.33
C LEU A 228 0.67 2.78 11.89
N HIS A 229 1.55 2.48 10.94
CA HIS A 229 1.28 2.64 9.51
C HIS A 229 0.47 1.48 8.93
N ARG A 230 0.90 0.23 9.17
CA ARG A 230 0.28 -1.04 8.73
C ARG A 230 0.16 -1.32 7.23
N ASP A 231 0.69 -0.46 6.35
CA ASP A 231 0.74 -0.71 4.89
C ASP A 231 2.03 -0.18 4.24
N LEU A 232 3.16 -0.33 4.93
CA LEU A 232 4.47 0.06 4.40
C LEU A 232 4.83 -0.76 3.15
N LYS A 233 5.16 -0.04 2.08
CA LYS A 233 5.61 -0.56 0.79
C LYS A 233 6.33 0.54 0.01
N PRO A 234 7.15 0.20 -1.00
CA PRO A 234 7.86 1.22 -1.77
C PRO A 234 6.93 2.25 -2.43
N ASP A 235 5.72 1.83 -2.84
CA ASP A 235 4.74 2.71 -3.49
C ASP A 235 4.16 3.78 -2.54
N ASN A 236 4.28 3.57 -1.22
CA ASN A 236 3.85 4.54 -0.21
C ASN A 236 5.02 5.42 0.26
N MET A 237 6.07 5.56 -0.55
CA MET A 237 7.21 6.44 -0.31
C MET A 237 7.63 7.21 -1.56
N GLY A 238 8.07 8.45 -1.36
CA GLY A 238 8.49 9.33 -2.45
C GLY A 238 9.39 10.45 -1.95
N LEU A 239 10.13 11.06 -2.86
CA LEU A 239 11.06 12.13 -2.57
C LEU A 239 10.48 13.49 -2.90
N ILE A 240 10.82 14.49 -2.08
CA ILE A 240 10.51 15.90 -2.36
C ILE A 240 11.07 16.30 -3.73
N SER A 241 12.36 16.01 -3.98
CA SER A 241 12.98 16.17 -5.31
C SER A 241 14.17 15.23 -5.50
N ARG A 242 14.82 15.28 -6.67
CA ARG A 242 16.06 14.53 -6.91
C ARG A 242 17.26 15.19 -6.24
N GLU A 243 17.26 16.52 -6.24
CA GLU A 243 18.30 17.39 -5.69
C GLU A 243 18.26 17.39 -4.16
N GLN A 244 17.06 17.26 -3.59
CA GLN A 244 16.81 17.10 -2.17
C GLN A 244 16.09 15.76 -1.94
N PRO A 245 16.84 14.64 -1.85
CA PRO A 245 16.29 13.30 -1.77
C PRO A 245 15.79 12.97 -0.34
N ILE A 246 14.90 13.83 0.16
CA ILE A 246 14.18 13.68 1.42
C ILE A 246 12.95 12.83 1.14
N ALA A 247 12.86 11.66 1.77
CA ALA A 247 11.78 10.70 1.62
C ALA A 247 10.63 11.00 2.58
N LEU A 248 9.41 10.92 2.06
CA LEU A 248 8.16 11.09 2.80
C LEU A 248 7.35 9.79 2.72
N LEU A 249 6.68 9.43 3.81
CA LEU A 249 5.68 8.35 3.83
C LEU A 249 4.29 8.89 3.47
N PHE A 250 3.53 8.09 2.70
CA PHE A 250 2.16 8.38 2.25
C PHE A 250 1.15 7.32 2.71
N ASP A 251 -0.12 7.59 2.42
CA ASP A 251 -1.23 6.64 2.50
C ASP A 251 -1.43 6.09 3.93
N LEU A 252 -1.96 6.98 4.77
CA LEU A 252 -2.28 6.70 6.18
C LEU A 252 -3.72 6.24 6.36
N GLY A 253 -4.47 5.96 5.29
CA GLY A 253 -5.82 5.41 5.37
C GLY A 253 -5.89 4.05 6.10
N MET A 254 -4.76 3.35 6.19
CA MET A 254 -4.64 2.10 6.94
C MET A 254 -4.04 2.27 8.34
N ALA A 255 -3.63 3.47 8.72
CA ALA A 255 -2.98 3.71 10.00
C ALA A 255 -3.93 3.47 11.18
N ARG A 256 -3.37 3.22 12.37
CA ARG A 256 -4.17 2.93 13.57
C ARG A 256 -3.43 3.36 14.83
N MET A 257 -4.15 3.96 15.77
CA MET A 257 -3.63 4.18 17.12
C MET A 257 -3.39 2.86 17.85
N TYR A 258 -2.16 2.65 18.29
CA TYR A 258 -1.79 1.54 19.19
C TYR A 258 -1.75 1.95 20.66
N THR A 259 -1.79 3.26 20.95
CA THR A 259 -1.99 3.79 22.29
C THR A 259 -3.44 4.26 22.49
N ASP A 260 -3.83 4.49 23.73
CA ASP A 260 -5.15 5.02 24.10
C ASP A 260 -5.27 6.54 23.95
N GLY A 261 -4.15 7.25 23.81
CA GLY A 261 -4.07 8.70 23.71
C GLY A 261 -3.25 9.34 24.82
N GLU A 262 -3.08 8.64 25.95
CA GLU A 262 -2.35 9.12 27.14
C GLU A 262 -0.99 8.43 27.32
N SER A 263 -0.72 7.38 26.54
CA SER A 263 0.56 6.68 26.26
C SER A 263 0.46 5.17 26.51
N ASP A 264 -0.65 4.70 27.09
CA ASP A 264 -0.82 3.28 27.38
C ASP A 264 -1.15 2.49 26.11
N ILE A 265 -0.53 1.31 26.01
CA ILE A 265 -0.74 0.42 24.87
C ILE A 265 -2.15 -0.16 24.95
N ARG A 266 -2.93 0.02 23.88
CA ARG A 266 -4.27 -0.55 23.78
C ARG A 266 -4.23 -2.08 23.85
N PRO A 267 -5.16 -2.72 24.58
CA PRO A 267 -5.27 -4.17 24.58
C PRO A 267 -5.44 -4.72 23.16
N PRO A 268 -4.75 -5.81 22.80
CA PRO A 268 -4.84 -6.39 21.47
C PRO A 268 -6.23 -6.99 21.24
N ARG A 269 -6.82 -6.74 20.06
CA ARG A 269 -8.08 -7.40 19.68
C ARG A 269 -7.85 -8.90 19.47
N THR A 270 -8.86 -9.69 19.82
CA THR A 270 -8.85 -11.17 19.70
C THR A 270 -8.69 -11.66 18.27
N CYS A 271 -9.24 -10.93 17.30
CA CYS A 271 -9.09 -11.22 15.87
C CYS A 271 -9.08 -9.91 15.06
N CYS A 272 -8.12 -9.80 14.15
CA CYS A 272 -8.02 -8.69 13.22
C CYS A 272 -8.08 -9.23 11.79
N PRO A 273 -9.10 -8.87 10.99
CA PRO A 273 -9.06 -9.14 9.56
C PRO A 273 -7.80 -8.50 8.96
N PHE A 274 -7.02 -9.31 8.23
CA PHE A 274 -5.82 -8.79 7.57
C PHE A 274 -6.22 -7.70 6.59
N ARG A 275 -5.65 -6.51 6.80
CA ARG A 275 -5.67 -5.41 5.86
C ARG A 275 -4.21 -5.00 5.62
N GLY A 276 -3.83 -4.83 4.36
CA GLY A 276 -2.52 -4.36 3.93
C GLY A 276 -2.07 -5.08 2.67
N THR A 277 -0.87 -4.82 2.19
CA THR A 277 -0.29 -5.53 1.06
C THR A 277 0.44 -6.79 1.53
N PRO A 278 0.00 -8.00 1.11
CA PRO A 278 0.56 -9.27 1.60
C PRO A 278 2.07 -9.43 1.39
N GLU A 279 2.65 -8.77 0.39
CA GLU A 279 4.07 -8.91 0.03
C GLU A 279 5.00 -8.43 1.17
N TRP A 280 4.74 -7.25 1.74
CA TRP A 280 5.55 -6.64 2.79
C TRP A 280 4.98 -6.82 4.21
N ALA A 281 3.72 -7.26 4.34
CA ALA A 281 3.14 -7.53 5.65
C ALA A 281 3.87 -8.63 6.42
N SER A 282 3.96 -8.46 7.74
CA SER A 282 4.53 -9.46 8.65
C SER A 282 3.73 -10.77 8.64
N GLY A 283 4.39 -11.87 9.05
CA GLY A 283 3.70 -13.13 9.28
C GLY A 283 2.66 -13.09 10.41
N HIS A 284 2.70 -12.10 11.32
CA HIS A 284 1.69 -11.91 12.38
C HIS A 284 0.43 -11.26 11.83
N ALA A 285 0.59 -10.16 11.10
CA ALA A 285 -0.51 -9.46 10.43
C ALA A 285 -1.29 -10.41 9.52
N GLN A 286 -0.58 -11.22 8.71
CA GLN A 286 -1.21 -12.20 7.82
C GLN A 286 -1.97 -13.33 8.56
N LYS A 287 -1.65 -13.58 9.83
CA LYS A 287 -2.37 -14.54 10.68
C LYS A 287 -3.55 -13.90 11.41
N GLY A 288 -3.83 -12.61 11.17
CA GLY A 288 -4.92 -11.87 11.80
C GLY A 288 -4.68 -11.53 13.26
N ARG A 289 -3.42 -11.46 13.69
CA ARG A 289 -3.05 -10.91 15.00
C ARG A 289 -3.19 -9.39 14.99
N GLU A 290 -3.39 -8.80 16.16
CA GLU A 290 -3.29 -7.35 16.30
C GLU A 290 -1.89 -6.90 15.86
N GLN A 291 -1.87 -5.86 15.04
CA GLN A 291 -0.61 -5.29 14.57
C GLN A 291 -0.05 -4.35 15.62
N THR A 292 1.27 -4.35 15.74
CA THR A 292 2.06 -3.57 16.71
C THR A 292 3.19 -2.85 15.98
N ARG A 293 3.99 -2.09 16.71
CA ARG A 293 5.21 -1.44 16.17
C ARG A 293 6.15 -2.43 15.47
N TYR A 294 6.22 -3.67 15.98
CA TYR A 294 7.00 -4.75 15.38
C TYR A 294 6.60 -5.02 13.93
N ASP A 295 5.31 -4.95 13.60
CA ASP A 295 4.82 -5.28 12.27
C ASP A 295 5.25 -4.25 11.23
N ASP A 296 5.29 -2.97 11.59
CA ASP A 296 5.85 -1.90 10.75
C ASP A 296 7.37 -2.08 10.56
N LEU A 297 8.10 -2.47 11.60
CA LEU A 297 9.54 -2.72 11.51
C LEU A 297 9.89 -3.96 10.65
N ILE A 298 9.04 -4.99 10.68
CA ILE A 298 9.18 -6.14 9.78
C ILE A 298 8.90 -5.72 8.33
N ALA A 299 7.86 -4.92 8.10
CA ALA A 299 7.56 -4.40 6.78
C ALA A 299 8.72 -3.52 6.27
N TRP A 300 9.30 -2.66 7.12
CA TRP A 300 10.50 -1.88 6.82
C TRP A 300 11.67 -2.75 6.38
N LEU A 301 11.93 -3.86 7.09
CA LEU A 301 13.00 -4.80 6.72
C LEU A 301 12.73 -5.43 5.35
N TYR A 302 11.49 -5.85 5.07
CA TYR A 302 11.12 -6.44 3.80
C TYR A 302 11.22 -5.44 2.64
N VAL A 303 10.72 -4.22 2.82
CA VAL A 303 10.89 -3.13 1.84
C VAL A 303 12.37 -2.88 1.59
N THR A 304 13.17 -2.80 2.65
CA THR A 304 14.62 -2.60 2.53
C THR A 304 15.29 -3.73 1.74
N CYS A 305 14.97 -5.00 2.03
CA CYS A 305 15.50 -6.13 1.25
C CYS A 305 15.15 -6.06 -0.25
N GLU A 306 13.96 -5.58 -0.59
CA GLU A 306 13.59 -5.33 -1.99
C GLU A 306 14.41 -4.20 -2.61
N LEU A 307 14.56 -3.06 -1.92
CA LEU A 307 15.29 -1.89 -2.44
C LEU A 307 16.78 -2.18 -2.71
N PHE A 308 17.36 -3.15 -2.01
CA PHE A 308 18.72 -3.64 -2.24
C PHE A 308 18.85 -4.64 -3.39
N ALA A 309 17.81 -4.86 -4.20
CA ALA A 309 17.91 -5.69 -5.38
C ALA A 309 18.94 -5.14 -6.40
N ASN A 310 19.77 -6.04 -6.93
CA ASN A 310 20.77 -5.71 -7.96
C ASN A 310 20.14 -5.48 -9.35
N GLU A 311 18.90 -5.91 -9.55
CA GLU A 311 18.16 -5.78 -10.80
C GLU A 311 17.08 -4.71 -10.60
N ARG A 312 16.83 -3.88 -11.64
CA ARG A 312 15.74 -2.89 -11.62
C ARG A 312 14.37 -3.55 -11.51
N GLU A 313 14.20 -4.70 -12.16
CA GLU A 313 13.01 -5.54 -12.11
C GLU A 313 13.41 -6.93 -11.62
N PRO A 314 13.61 -7.11 -10.31
CA PRO A 314 14.08 -8.38 -9.78
C PRO A 314 13.06 -9.48 -10.06
N THR A 315 13.53 -10.60 -10.60
CA THR A 315 12.72 -11.81 -10.80
C THR A 315 12.12 -12.35 -9.50
N GLN A 316 12.79 -12.10 -8.38
CA GLN A 316 12.35 -12.43 -7.03
C GLN A 316 12.87 -11.36 -6.05
N PRO A 317 12.13 -10.27 -5.82
CA PRO A 317 12.53 -9.22 -4.88
C PRO A 317 12.63 -9.74 -3.45
N LEU A 318 11.67 -10.57 -3.02
CA LEU A 318 11.65 -11.21 -1.70
C LEU A 318 11.56 -12.73 -1.82
N PRO A 319 11.99 -13.50 -0.80
CA PRO A 319 12.04 -14.96 -0.89
C PRO A 319 10.71 -15.62 -1.24
N TRP A 320 9.58 -14.99 -0.93
CA TRP A 320 8.23 -15.49 -1.22
C TRP A 320 7.59 -14.90 -2.48
N THR A 321 8.21 -13.91 -3.14
CA THR A 321 7.60 -13.30 -4.32
C THR A 321 7.35 -14.36 -5.39
N TYR A 322 6.15 -14.31 -5.99
CA TYR A 322 5.66 -15.22 -7.03
C TYR A 322 5.56 -16.70 -6.62
N ARG A 323 5.73 -17.03 -5.34
CA ARG A 323 5.51 -18.40 -4.88
C ARG A 323 4.01 -18.69 -4.75
N SER A 324 3.64 -19.90 -5.14
CA SER A 324 2.25 -20.37 -5.08
C SER A 324 2.01 -21.29 -3.88
N ASN A 325 3.02 -21.66 -3.09
CA ASN A 325 2.83 -22.55 -1.93
C ASN A 325 2.58 -21.73 -0.64
N THR A 326 1.38 -21.84 -0.05
CA THR A 326 1.02 -21.11 1.18
C THR A 326 1.86 -21.50 2.38
N MET A 327 2.24 -22.77 2.50
CA MET A 327 3.07 -23.25 3.61
C MET A 327 4.48 -22.70 3.50
N ALA A 328 5.04 -22.66 2.28
CA ALA A 328 6.32 -22.01 2.03
C ALA A 328 6.27 -20.52 2.40
N HIS A 329 5.21 -19.78 2.05
CA HIS A 329 5.07 -18.38 2.44
C HIS A 329 5.06 -18.21 3.95
N LYS A 330 4.25 -19.01 4.66
CA LYS A 330 4.15 -18.96 6.12
C LYS A 330 5.49 -19.28 6.78
N TYR A 331 6.24 -20.23 6.25
CA TYR A 331 7.56 -20.58 6.74
C TYR A 331 8.58 -19.46 6.50
N LEU A 332 8.66 -18.93 5.27
CA LEU A 332 9.61 -17.88 4.91
C LEU A 332 9.36 -16.56 5.65
N LYS A 333 8.12 -16.28 6.06
CA LYS A 333 7.74 -15.14 6.91
C LYS A 333 7.72 -15.44 8.41
N SER A 334 8.18 -16.61 8.81
CA SER A 334 8.29 -16.98 10.22
C SER A 334 9.67 -16.71 10.79
N ILE A 335 9.76 -16.64 12.12
CA ILE A 335 11.02 -16.53 12.86
C ILE A 335 11.98 -17.70 12.61
N TYR A 336 11.49 -18.80 12.06
CA TYR A 336 12.26 -20.00 11.76
C TYR A 336 12.95 -19.94 10.40
N CYS A 337 12.61 -18.97 9.55
CA CYS A 337 13.28 -18.80 8.27
C CYS A 337 14.75 -18.40 8.51
N PRO A 338 15.74 -19.14 7.97
CA PRO A 338 17.13 -18.75 8.11
C PRO A 338 17.36 -17.37 7.50
N ALA A 339 17.91 -16.44 8.29
CA ALA A 339 18.08 -15.04 7.92
C ALA A 339 18.76 -14.85 6.55
N ARG A 340 19.72 -15.72 6.21
CA ARG A 340 20.43 -15.72 4.91
C ARG A 340 19.53 -15.79 3.68
N TYR A 341 18.32 -16.36 3.76
CA TYR A 341 17.39 -16.36 2.63
C TYR A 341 16.82 -14.97 2.37
N LEU A 342 16.46 -14.25 3.42
CA LEU A 342 15.90 -12.90 3.35
C LEU A 342 17.00 -11.86 3.12
N LEU A 343 18.10 -11.96 3.86
CA LEU A 343 19.15 -10.95 3.94
C LEU A 343 20.26 -11.12 2.90
N LYS A 344 20.07 -11.96 1.88
CA LYS A 344 21.11 -12.32 0.89
C LYS A 344 21.75 -11.11 0.20
N ARG A 345 21.00 -10.02 0.01
CA ARG A 345 21.41 -8.87 -0.82
C ARG A 345 21.72 -7.60 -0.01
N VAL A 346 21.39 -7.57 1.27
CA VAL A 346 21.62 -6.43 2.15
C VAL A 346 22.98 -6.52 2.85
N PRO A 347 23.55 -5.41 3.36
CA PRO A 347 24.78 -5.43 4.15
C PRO A 347 24.68 -6.34 5.38
N VAL A 348 25.82 -6.89 5.83
CA VAL A 348 25.88 -7.88 6.93
C VAL A 348 25.30 -7.34 8.25
N GLN A 349 25.33 -6.02 8.45
CA GLN A 349 24.76 -5.34 9.62
C GLN A 349 23.26 -5.63 9.79
N PHE A 350 22.53 -5.91 8.71
CA PHE A 350 21.11 -6.29 8.76
C PHE A 350 20.87 -7.63 9.46
N PHE A 351 21.89 -8.49 9.62
CA PHE A 351 21.75 -9.70 10.43
C PHE A 351 21.54 -9.36 11.91
N ALA A 352 22.24 -8.36 12.44
CA ALA A 352 22.03 -7.89 13.81
C ALA A 352 20.63 -7.25 13.97
N VAL A 353 20.22 -6.44 13.00
CA VAL A 353 18.87 -5.84 12.98
C VAL A 353 17.78 -6.93 12.95
N ASN A 354 17.92 -7.93 12.06
CA ASN A 354 17.00 -9.05 12.02
C ASN A 354 16.99 -9.83 13.34
N ALA A 355 18.16 -10.11 13.93
CA ALA A 355 18.25 -10.78 15.22
C ALA A 355 17.49 -10.02 16.31
N TYR A 356 17.66 -8.69 16.40
CA TYR A 356 16.88 -7.84 17.29
C TYR A 356 15.37 -7.99 17.05
N LEU A 357 14.93 -7.88 15.79
CA LEU A 357 13.50 -8.03 15.46
C LEU A 357 12.97 -9.41 15.85
N GLN A 358 13.76 -10.49 15.72
CA GLN A 358 13.34 -11.82 16.16
C GLN A 358 13.15 -11.92 17.70
N THR A 359 13.79 -11.06 18.49
CA THR A 359 13.58 -11.00 19.95
C THR A 359 12.31 -10.26 20.35
N GLY A 360 11.78 -9.37 19.49
CA GLY A 360 10.63 -8.50 19.77
C GLY A 360 9.33 -9.24 20.09
N LYS A 361 9.28 -10.56 19.88
CA LYS A 361 8.19 -11.43 20.34
C LYS A 361 8.10 -11.61 21.86
N LYS A 362 9.17 -11.31 22.60
CA LYS A 362 9.29 -11.61 24.04
C LYS A 362 8.89 -10.45 24.96
N LEU A 363 8.54 -9.28 24.42
CA LEU A 363 8.31 -8.05 25.20
C LEU A 363 6.84 -7.62 25.27
N HIS A 364 5.89 -8.54 25.05
CA HIS A 364 4.46 -8.29 25.24
C HIS A 364 3.80 -9.45 25.99
#